data_AF-A0A1E5PGL9-F1
#
_entry.id   AF-A0A1E5PGL9-F1
#
_cell.length_a   1.000
_cell.length_b   1.000
_cell.length_c   1.000
_cell.angle_alpha   90.00
_cell.angle_beta   90.00
_cell.angle_gamma   90.00
#
_symmetry.space_group_name_H-M   'P 1'
#
loop_
_entity.id
_entity.type
_entity.pdbx_description
1 polymer ?
#
loop_
_entity_poly.entity_id
_entity_poly.type
_entity_poly.pdbx_seq_one_letter_code
_entity_poly.pdbx_strand_id
1 'polypeptide(L)'
;MPHLALYTFGVLKSPLADPAPLMREFYDRGEAVYRKIGQHPGYLARAEAADGERGMLFEADWGAWGEFAVPTWYGKGRTVETTALAATLSLWTDVRPAFDAVYAGLHREALNRRYDWFERTGHPSYVFWWVSDGVIPTWQDGVSRLEHLHDHGSAPHAFTFHHSFAPDGTPTRIEGIGPKNDQVR
;
A
#
# COMPACT_ATOMS: atom_id res chain seq x y z
N MET A 1 -6.06 -0.83 21.62
CA MET A 1 -4.59 -0.85 21.42
C MET A 1 -4.28 -0.02 20.17
N PRO A 2 -3.08 0.58 20.02
CA PRO A 2 -2.75 1.26 18.76
C PRO A 2 -2.79 0.27 17.59
N HIS A 3 -3.14 0.75 16.41
CA HIS A 3 -3.13 -0.04 15.18
C HIS A 3 -1.99 0.41 14.28
N LEU A 4 -1.54 -0.47 13.40
CA LEU A 4 -0.60 -0.15 12.36
C LEU A 4 -1.34 0.19 11.07
N ALA A 5 -1.09 1.38 10.54
CA ALA A 5 -1.54 1.75 9.21
C ALA A 5 -0.49 1.37 8.17
N LEU A 6 -0.95 0.88 7.02
CA LEU A 6 -0.16 0.58 5.83
C LEU A 6 -0.79 1.30 4.64
N TYR A 7 -0.05 2.24 4.06
CA TYR A 7 -0.37 2.86 2.78
C TYR A 7 0.55 2.29 1.70
N THR A 8 0.00 1.90 0.55
CA THR A 8 0.76 1.51 -0.64
C THR A 8 0.40 2.40 -1.81
N PHE A 9 1.36 2.68 -2.68
CA PHE A 9 1.18 3.50 -3.86
C PHE A 9 2.08 3.00 -4.99
N GLY A 10 1.53 2.92 -6.20
CA GLY A 10 2.27 2.59 -7.40
C GLY A 10 1.67 3.24 -8.63
N VAL A 11 2.53 3.67 -9.55
CA VAL A 11 2.13 4.22 -10.84
C VAL A 11 2.05 3.09 -11.87
N LEU A 12 0.90 2.95 -12.52
CA LEU A 12 0.69 1.96 -13.57
C LEU A 12 1.22 2.50 -14.90
N LYS A 13 1.68 1.58 -15.75
CA LYS A 13 2.13 1.90 -17.11
C LYS A 13 0.97 2.29 -18.03
N SER A 14 -0.20 1.69 -17.80
CA SER A 14 -1.44 1.92 -18.54
C SER A 14 -2.53 2.45 -17.61
N PRO A 15 -3.50 3.22 -18.12
CA PRO A 15 -4.70 3.58 -17.38
C PRO A 15 -5.49 2.36 -16.90
N LEU A 16 -6.20 2.52 -15.79
CA LEU A 16 -7.09 1.51 -15.22
C LEU A 16 -8.23 1.11 -16.17
N ALA A 17 -8.68 2.05 -17.02
CA ALA A 17 -9.69 1.80 -18.05
C ALA A 17 -9.16 1.05 -19.29
N ASP A 18 -7.86 0.74 -19.37
CA ASP A 18 -7.27 0.04 -20.51
C ASP A 18 -7.93 -1.34 -20.70
N PRO A 19 -8.56 -1.62 -21.86
CA PRO A 19 -9.21 -2.90 -22.12
C PRO A 19 -8.21 -4.01 -22.50
N ALA A 20 -6.90 -3.78 -22.42
CA ALA A 20 -5.90 -4.80 -22.69
C ALA A 20 -6.03 -5.99 -21.72
N PRO A 21 -5.74 -7.24 -22.16
CA PRO A 21 -5.76 -8.41 -21.29
C PRO A 21 -4.88 -8.27 -20.03
N LEU A 22 -3.79 -7.52 -20.14
CA LEU A 22 -2.86 -7.30 -19.03
C LEU A 22 -3.50 -6.52 -17.87
N MET A 23 -4.37 -5.54 -18.16
CA MET A 23 -5.09 -4.78 -17.14
C MET A 23 -6.22 -5.60 -16.52
N ARG A 24 -6.90 -6.45 -17.29
CA ARG A 24 -7.83 -7.43 -16.72
C ARG A 24 -7.13 -8.38 -15.74
N GLU A 25 -5.97 -8.92 -16.14
CA GLU A 25 -5.17 -9.77 -15.26
C GLU A 25 -4.79 -9.05 -13.95
N PHE A 26 -4.43 -7.76 -14.03
CA PHE A 26 -4.14 -6.94 -12.86
C PHE A 26 -5.33 -6.90 -11.88
N TYR A 27 -6.53 -6.64 -12.39
CA TYR A 27 -7.74 -6.64 -11.57
C TYR A 27 -8.04 -8.01 -10.95
N ASP A 28 -8.02 -9.08 -11.75
CA ASP A 28 -8.34 -10.43 -11.29
C ASP A 28 -7.37 -10.89 -10.19
N ARG A 29 -6.07 -10.59 -10.36
CA ARG A 29 -5.06 -10.85 -9.33
C ARG A 29 -5.28 -9.98 -8.10
N GLY A 30 -5.55 -8.70 -8.27
CA GLY A 30 -5.80 -7.76 -7.19
C GLY A 30 -6.97 -8.20 -6.32
N GLU A 31 -8.11 -8.56 -6.92
CA GLU A 31 -9.29 -9.05 -6.21
C GLU A 31 -8.99 -10.33 -5.41
N ALA A 32 -8.29 -11.29 -6.01
CA ALA A 32 -7.89 -12.51 -5.31
C ALA A 32 -6.93 -12.24 -4.13
N VAL A 33 -6.00 -11.30 -4.31
CA VAL A 33 -5.09 -10.84 -3.26
C VAL A 33 -5.87 -10.20 -2.12
N TYR A 34 -6.78 -9.26 -2.41
CA TYR A 34 -7.54 -8.55 -1.39
C TYR A 34 -8.43 -9.48 -0.57
N ARG A 35 -9.10 -10.42 -1.23
CA ARG A 35 -9.89 -11.45 -0.53
C ARG A 35 -9.03 -12.28 0.42
N LYS A 36 -7.79 -12.62 0.04
CA LYS A 36 -6.90 -13.40 0.89
C LYS A 36 -6.32 -12.57 2.05
N ILE A 37 -5.94 -11.32 1.77
CA ILE A 37 -5.46 -10.36 2.77
C ILE A 37 -6.53 -10.10 3.83
N GLY A 38 -7.79 -9.88 3.42
CA GLY A 38 -8.90 -9.61 4.33
C GLY A 38 -9.24 -10.77 5.29
N GLN A 39 -8.73 -11.97 5.02
CA GLN A 39 -8.89 -13.15 5.86
C GLN A 39 -7.65 -13.43 6.74
N HIS A 40 -6.59 -12.62 6.61
CA HIS A 40 -5.34 -12.86 7.33
C HIS A 40 -5.49 -12.50 8.81
N PRO A 41 -5.00 -13.32 9.76
CA PRO A 41 -4.95 -12.94 11.16
C PRO A 41 -4.20 -11.62 11.34
N GLY A 42 -4.79 -10.68 12.08
CA GLY A 42 -4.23 -9.34 12.32
C GLY A 42 -4.56 -8.30 11.26
N TYR A 43 -5.27 -8.65 10.18
CA TYR A 43 -5.95 -7.67 9.33
C TYR A 43 -7.16 -7.09 10.07
N LEU A 44 -7.33 -5.77 10.03
CA LEU A 44 -8.43 -5.08 10.71
C LEU A 44 -9.41 -4.45 9.72
N ALA A 45 -8.91 -3.65 8.78
CA ALA A 45 -9.72 -2.94 7.80
C ALA A 45 -8.88 -2.42 6.62
N ARG A 46 -9.56 -1.96 5.57
CA ARG A 46 -8.98 -1.22 4.45
C ARG A 46 -9.98 -0.22 3.92
N ALA A 47 -9.49 0.87 3.34
CA ALA A 47 -10.30 1.80 2.58
C ALA A 47 -10.99 1.09 1.41
N GLU A 48 -12.31 1.16 1.39
CA GLU A 48 -13.18 0.67 0.31
C GLU A 48 -14.18 1.78 0.01
N ALA A 49 -14.36 2.09 -1.28
CA ALA A 49 -15.31 3.09 -1.70
C ALA A 49 -16.75 2.59 -1.47
N ALA A 50 -17.64 3.46 -1.00
CA ALA A 50 -19.03 3.13 -0.72
C ALA A 50 -19.85 2.89 -2.00
N ASP A 51 -19.52 3.58 -3.10
CA ASP A 51 -20.34 3.65 -4.31
C ASP A 51 -19.55 3.71 -5.64
N GLY A 52 -18.25 3.42 -5.62
CA GLY A 52 -17.37 3.62 -6.78
C GLY A 52 -17.46 2.54 -7.87
N GLU A 53 -17.54 2.96 -9.13
CA GLU A 53 -17.24 2.09 -10.27
C GLU A 53 -15.76 1.70 -10.27
N ARG A 54 -15.45 0.54 -10.88
CA ARG A 54 -14.07 0.05 -11.02
C ARG A 54 -13.20 1.11 -11.72
N GLY A 55 -12.17 1.60 -11.02
CA GLY A 55 -11.23 2.58 -11.57
C GLY A 55 -11.56 4.04 -11.28
N MET A 56 -12.73 4.32 -10.69
CA MET A 56 -13.08 5.65 -10.18
C MET A 56 -12.51 5.81 -8.77
N LEU A 57 -11.43 6.61 -8.64
CA LEU A 57 -10.73 6.79 -7.36
C LEU A 57 -10.93 8.19 -6.78
N PHE A 58 -10.71 9.24 -7.57
CA PHE A 58 -10.69 10.62 -7.10
C PHE A 58 -12.06 11.18 -6.69
N GLU A 59 -13.13 10.70 -7.33
CA GLU A 59 -14.51 11.16 -7.11
C GLU A 59 -15.34 10.19 -6.26
N ALA A 60 -14.77 9.06 -5.85
CA ALA A 60 -15.47 8.05 -5.07
C ALA A 60 -15.64 8.47 -3.60
N ASP A 61 -16.73 8.05 -2.96
CA ASP A 61 -16.92 8.23 -1.53
C ASP A 61 -16.13 7.18 -0.74
N TRP A 62 -15.05 7.60 -0.10
CA TRP A 62 -14.23 6.74 0.77
C TRP A 62 -14.65 6.81 2.25
N GLY A 63 -15.76 7.49 2.56
CA GLY A 63 -16.31 7.62 3.91
C GLY A 63 -15.28 8.13 4.92
N ALA A 64 -15.08 7.37 5.99
CA ALA A 64 -14.19 7.75 7.09
C ALA A 64 -12.70 7.79 6.72
N TRP A 65 -12.30 7.29 5.54
CA TRP A 65 -10.91 7.32 5.06
C TRP A 65 -10.55 8.64 4.35
N GLY A 66 -11.47 9.60 4.30
CA GLY A 66 -11.24 10.94 3.75
C GLY A 66 -11.16 10.99 2.22
N GLU A 67 -10.95 12.17 1.65
CA GLU A 67 -10.86 12.35 0.20
C GLU A 67 -9.67 11.61 -0.39
N PHE A 68 -9.81 10.97 -1.54
CA PHE A 68 -8.70 10.27 -2.18
C PHE A 68 -7.56 11.23 -2.52
N ALA A 69 -6.37 10.89 -2.05
CA ALA A 69 -5.16 11.68 -2.27
C ALA A 69 -4.05 10.84 -2.90
N VAL A 70 -3.18 11.51 -3.64
CA VAL A 70 -2.00 10.90 -4.28
C VAL A 70 -0.77 11.76 -4.00
N PRO A 71 0.43 11.16 -3.96
CA PRO A 71 1.67 11.92 -3.83
C PRO A 71 1.84 12.95 -4.93
N THR A 72 2.52 14.04 -4.60
CA THR A 72 2.86 15.16 -5.47
C THR A 72 3.62 14.75 -6.73
N TRP A 73 4.38 13.64 -6.67
CA TRP A 73 5.08 13.08 -7.83
C TRP A 73 4.17 12.31 -8.81
N TYR A 74 2.90 12.05 -8.47
CA TYR A 74 1.99 11.41 -9.41
C TYR A 74 1.58 12.38 -10.53
N GLY A 75 2.10 12.13 -11.73
CA GLY A 75 1.92 12.99 -12.90
C GLY A 75 0.96 12.46 -13.98
N LYS A 76 0.18 11.40 -13.73
CA LYS A 76 -0.78 10.85 -14.71
C LYS A 76 -2.19 11.44 -14.50
N GLY A 77 -3.17 10.95 -15.26
CA GLY A 77 -4.53 11.48 -15.23
C GLY A 77 -5.28 11.20 -13.93
N ARG A 78 -6.40 11.91 -13.76
CA ARG A 78 -7.30 11.80 -12.58
C ARG A 78 -8.76 11.50 -12.96
N THR A 79 -9.04 11.21 -14.23
CA THR A 79 -10.36 10.79 -14.71
C THR A 79 -10.42 9.26 -14.79
N VAL A 80 -11.60 8.67 -14.95
CA VAL A 80 -11.77 7.22 -15.13
C VAL A 80 -10.92 6.69 -16.29
N GLU A 81 -10.83 7.43 -17.40
CA GLU A 81 -10.14 7.02 -18.63
C GLU A 81 -8.62 7.17 -18.52
N THR A 82 -8.14 8.06 -17.65
CA THR A 82 -6.74 8.52 -17.65
C THR A 82 -5.97 8.17 -16.38
N THR A 83 -6.66 7.74 -15.32
CA THR A 83 -6.04 7.34 -14.05
C THR A 83 -5.20 6.08 -14.25
N ALA A 84 -3.92 6.15 -13.88
CA ALA A 84 -2.95 5.06 -14.06
C ALA A 84 -2.17 4.84 -12.76
N LEU A 85 -2.87 4.40 -11.71
CA LEU A 85 -2.27 4.13 -10.40
C LEU A 85 -2.96 2.97 -9.69
N ALA A 86 -2.30 2.44 -8.68
CA ALA A 86 -2.94 1.63 -7.64
C ALA A 86 -2.47 2.11 -6.27
N ALA A 87 -3.42 2.28 -5.35
CA ALA A 87 -3.16 2.67 -3.98
C ALA A 87 -4.04 1.85 -3.04
N THR A 88 -3.52 1.52 -1.85
CA THR A 88 -4.32 0.91 -0.77
C THR A 88 -3.99 1.58 0.55
N LEU A 89 -4.96 1.65 1.46
CA LEU A 89 -4.78 2.12 2.82
C LEU A 89 -5.46 1.13 3.76
N SER A 90 -4.71 0.51 4.66
CA SER A 90 -5.19 -0.59 5.50
C SER A 90 -4.72 -0.49 6.95
N LEU A 91 -5.47 -1.10 7.85
CA LEU A 91 -5.19 -1.19 9.28
C LEU A 91 -4.90 -2.63 9.68
N TRP A 92 -3.93 -2.76 10.58
CA TRP A 92 -3.39 -4.03 11.05
C TRP A 92 -3.12 -3.98 12.54
N THR A 93 -3.05 -5.14 13.19
CA THR A 93 -2.73 -5.22 14.62
C THR A 93 -1.26 -4.93 14.90
N ASP A 94 -0.35 -5.28 13.97
CA ASP A 94 1.10 -5.10 14.11
C ASP A 94 1.80 -5.24 12.73
N VAL A 95 3.10 -4.95 12.66
CA VAL A 95 3.92 -5.00 11.45
C VAL A 95 4.11 -6.42 10.94
N ARG A 96 4.24 -7.40 11.85
CA ARG A 96 4.46 -8.79 11.46
C ARG A 96 3.28 -9.40 10.70
N PRO A 97 2.02 -9.32 11.18
CA PRO A 97 0.84 -9.72 10.42
C PRO A 97 0.73 -9.05 9.05
N ALA A 98 0.98 -7.74 8.96
CA ALA A 98 0.95 -7.01 7.69
C ALA A 98 2.02 -7.53 6.73
N PHE A 99 3.25 -7.74 7.21
CA PHE A 99 4.34 -8.29 6.42
C PHE A 99 4.02 -9.69 5.90
N ASP A 100 3.56 -10.59 6.76
CA ASP A 100 3.26 -11.98 6.38
C ASP A 100 2.14 -12.03 5.33
N ALA A 101 1.11 -11.17 5.46
CA ALA A 101 0.04 -11.07 4.47
C ALA A 101 0.52 -10.50 3.13
N VAL A 102 1.39 -9.48 3.15
CA VAL A 102 1.89 -8.81 1.94
C VAL A 102 2.92 -9.65 1.19
N TYR A 103 3.81 -10.35 1.90
CA TYR A 103 4.96 -11.04 1.30
C TYR A 103 4.80 -12.56 1.19
N ALA A 104 3.58 -13.09 1.35
CA ALA A 104 3.26 -14.50 1.14
C ALA A 104 2.21 -14.74 0.04
N GLY A 105 2.11 -16.00 -0.39
CA GLY A 105 1.07 -16.49 -1.29
C GLY A 105 0.90 -15.67 -2.58
N LEU A 106 -0.35 -15.42 -2.95
CA LEU A 106 -0.74 -14.75 -4.19
C LEU A 106 -0.15 -13.34 -4.32
N HIS A 107 -0.03 -12.60 -3.21
CA HIS A 107 0.51 -11.25 -3.28
C HIS A 107 2.02 -11.27 -3.56
N ARG A 108 2.76 -12.23 -3.00
CA ARG A 108 4.17 -12.44 -3.35
C ARG A 108 4.37 -12.74 -4.83
N GLU A 109 3.51 -13.57 -5.42
CA GLU A 109 3.54 -13.87 -6.86
C GLU A 109 3.28 -12.61 -7.69
N ALA A 110 2.28 -11.81 -7.32
CA ALA A 110 2.00 -10.53 -7.96
C ALA A 110 3.17 -9.54 -7.81
N LEU A 111 3.79 -9.46 -6.63
CA LEU A 111 4.96 -8.63 -6.37
C LEU A 111 6.14 -9.03 -7.27
N ASN A 112 6.40 -10.33 -7.48
CA ASN A 112 7.45 -10.79 -8.39
C ASN A 112 7.25 -10.32 -9.84
N ARG A 113 5.99 -10.14 -10.24
CA ARG A 113 5.58 -9.67 -11.57
C ARG A 113 5.17 -8.21 -11.61
N ARG A 114 5.35 -7.45 -10.53
CA ARG A 114 4.85 -6.06 -10.41
C ARG A 114 5.22 -5.18 -11.59
N TYR A 115 6.42 -5.36 -12.16
CA TYR A 115 6.89 -4.57 -13.30
C TYR A 115 6.28 -4.98 -14.64
N ASP A 116 5.35 -5.92 -14.68
CA ASP A 116 4.47 -6.11 -15.84
C ASP A 116 3.51 -4.91 -15.91
N TRP A 117 2.93 -4.52 -14.77
CA TRP A 117 1.89 -3.48 -14.65
C TRP A 117 2.41 -2.11 -14.22
N PHE A 118 3.37 -2.06 -13.29
CA PHE A 118 3.84 -0.83 -12.67
C PHE A 118 5.08 -0.26 -13.34
N GLU A 119 5.19 1.06 -13.35
CA GLU A 119 6.41 1.77 -13.70
C GLU A 119 7.50 1.51 -12.66
N ARG A 120 8.77 1.55 -13.10
CA ARG A 120 9.91 1.54 -12.19
C ARG A 120 10.15 2.98 -11.74
N THR A 121 9.81 3.28 -10.50
CA THR A 121 10.04 4.58 -9.90
C THR A 121 11.18 4.51 -8.88
N GLY A 122 11.81 5.65 -8.59
CA GLY A 122 12.74 5.78 -7.46
C GLY A 122 12.05 6.11 -6.13
N HIS A 123 10.73 6.21 -6.13
CA HIS A 123 9.93 6.58 -4.96
C HIS A 123 9.57 5.34 -4.12
N PRO A 124 9.37 5.48 -2.80
CA PRO A 124 8.87 4.39 -1.98
C PRO A 124 7.48 3.96 -2.45
N SER A 125 7.22 2.65 -2.42
CA SER A 125 5.93 2.07 -2.84
C SER A 125 4.97 1.80 -1.68
N TYR A 126 5.43 1.95 -0.43
CA TYR A 126 4.61 1.79 0.76
C TYR A 126 5.23 2.51 1.96
N VAL A 127 4.40 2.76 2.97
CA VAL A 127 4.81 3.32 4.27
C VAL A 127 3.93 2.73 5.37
N PHE A 128 4.53 2.57 6.55
CA PHE A 128 3.87 2.20 7.79
C PHE A 128 3.93 3.35 8.80
N TRP A 129 2.91 3.45 9.65
CA TRP A 129 2.94 4.27 10.85
C TRP A 129 1.92 3.75 11.87
N TRP A 130 2.10 4.12 13.13
CA TRP A 130 1.16 3.77 14.20
C TRP A 130 0.05 4.82 14.29
N VAL A 131 -1.18 4.35 14.48
CA VAL A 131 -2.35 5.18 14.76
C VAL A 131 -2.93 4.82 16.12
N SER A 132 -3.53 5.79 16.79
CA SER A 132 -4.23 5.56 18.06
C SER A 132 -5.42 4.62 17.87
N ASP A 133 -5.82 3.96 18.96
CA ASP A 133 -6.98 3.06 18.95
C ASP A 133 -8.25 3.80 18.51
N GLY A 134 -9.08 3.15 17.70
CA GLY A 134 -10.31 3.72 17.13
C GLY A 134 -10.13 4.80 16.05
N VAL A 135 -8.89 5.21 15.73
CA VAL A 135 -8.64 6.20 14.66
C VAL A 135 -8.56 5.51 13.30
N ILE A 136 -9.33 6.01 12.34
CA ILE A 136 -9.24 5.64 10.93
C ILE A 136 -8.32 6.67 10.24
N PRO A 137 -7.17 6.24 9.66
CA PRO A 137 -6.30 7.15 8.93
C PRO A 137 -6.96 7.58 7.62
N THR A 138 -6.57 8.76 7.13
CA THR A 138 -7.03 9.27 5.84
C THR A 138 -6.05 8.98 4.70
N TRP A 139 -6.51 9.09 3.46
CA TRP A 139 -5.61 9.07 2.30
C TRP A 139 -4.56 10.17 2.36
N GLN A 140 -4.92 11.37 2.83
CA GLN A 140 -3.99 12.49 3.04
C GLN A 140 -2.90 12.13 4.05
N ASP A 141 -3.24 11.41 5.13
CA ASP A 141 -2.24 10.88 6.06
C ASP A 141 -1.28 9.94 5.34
N GLY A 142 -1.78 8.97 4.58
CA GLY A 142 -0.97 8.03 3.82
C GLY A 142 0.00 8.71 2.85
N VAL A 143 -0.49 9.69 2.09
CA VAL A 143 0.34 10.50 1.18
C VAL A 143 1.42 11.25 1.95
N SER A 144 1.04 12.00 2.98
CA SER A 144 1.97 12.81 3.78
C SER A 144 3.08 11.95 4.40
N ARG A 145 2.73 10.73 4.85
CA ARG A 145 3.69 9.77 5.42
C ARG A 145 4.63 9.21 4.36
N LEU A 146 4.13 8.91 3.16
CA LEU A 146 4.94 8.37 2.07
C LEU A 146 5.91 9.41 1.54
N GLU A 147 5.47 10.65 1.42
CA GLU A 147 6.32 11.79 1.02
C GLU A 147 7.37 12.08 2.09
N HIS A 148 6.99 12.11 3.37
CA HIS A 148 7.96 12.24 4.45
C HIS A 148 9.03 11.13 4.39
N LEU A 149 8.62 9.87 4.18
CA LEU A 149 9.54 8.75 4.04
C LEU A 149 10.49 8.93 2.84
N HIS A 150 10.01 9.48 1.72
CA HIS A 150 10.83 9.77 0.56
C HIS A 150 11.90 10.83 0.87
N ASP A 151 11.51 11.92 1.53
CA ASP A 151 12.36 13.09 1.73
C ASP A 151 13.33 12.93 2.92
N HIS A 152 12.92 12.21 3.96
CA HIS A 152 13.63 12.16 5.25
C HIS A 152 14.08 10.75 5.65
N GLY A 153 13.65 9.70 4.94
CA GLY A 153 13.90 8.32 5.33
C GLY A 153 12.99 7.84 6.47
N SER A 154 13.28 6.65 6.99
CA SER A 154 12.44 5.99 8.01
C SER A 154 12.62 6.62 9.41
N ALA A 155 11.50 6.92 10.06
CA ALA A 155 11.41 7.44 11.43
C ALA A 155 10.14 6.91 12.11
N PRO A 156 9.96 7.01 13.44
CA PRO A 156 8.73 6.56 14.12
C PRO A 156 7.43 7.09 13.49
N HIS A 157 7.50 8.29 12.93
CA HIS A 157 6.39 8.95 12.24
C HIS A 157 5.99 8.26 10.93
N ALA A 158 6.95 7.73 10.16
CA ALA A 158 6.76 7.11 8.86
C ALA A 158 7.92 6.16 8.56
N PHE A 159 7.64 4.87 8.41
CA PHE A 159 8.69 3.85 8.34
C PHE A 159 8.37 2.68 7.40
N THR A 160 9.33 1.77 7.28
CA THR A 160 9.24 0.56 6.45
C THR A 160 9.44 -0.68 7.29
N PHE A 161 9.10 -1.87 6.78
CA PHE A 161 9.39 -3.11 7.50
C PHE A 161 10.91 -3.38 7.68
N HIS A 162 11.78 -2.78 6.87
CA HIS A 162 13.24 -2.87 7.03
C HIS A 162 13.77 -2.06 8.21
N HIS A 163 13.08 -0.97 8.55
CA HIS A 163 13.40 -0.06 9.65
C HIS A 163 12.12 0.20 10.43
N SER A 164 11.63 -0.81 11.14
CA SER A 164 10.35 -0.74 11.85
C SER A 164 10.49 -0.07 13.22
N PHE A 165 9.37 0.40 13.75
CA PHE A 165 9.30 0.99 15.09
C PHE A 165 8.11 0.39 15.84
N ALA A 166 8.17 0.35 17.17
CA ALA A 166 7.06 0.06 18.04
C ALA A 166 6.16 1.31 18.21
N PRO A 167 4.93 1.18 18.77
CA PRO A 167 4.03 2.32 18.94
C PRO A 167 4.59 3.46 19.81
N ASP A 168 5.54 3.17 20.70
CA ASP A 168 6.24 4.15 21.53
C ASP A 168 7.43 4.83 20.82
N GLY A 169 7.68 4.47 19.55
CA GLY A 169 8.78 4.98 18.74
C GLY A 169 10.12 4.27 18.96
N THR A 170 10.16 3.19 19.74
CA THR A 170 11.37 2.38 19.88
C THR A 170 11.66 1.65 18.57
N PRO A 171 12.87 1.74 18.00
CA PRO A 171 13.24 0.95 16.84
C PRO A 171 13.09 -0.55 17.09
N THR A 172 12.48 -1.26 16.15
CA THR A 172 12.33 -2.71 16.17
C THR A 172 13.02 -3.34 14.96
N ARG A 173 13.40 -4.60 15.08
CA ARG A 173 13.88 -5.40 13.95
C ARG A 173 12.94 -6.59 13.79
N ILE A 174 12.36 -6.74 12.60
CA ILE A 174 11.64 -7.96 12.27
C ILE A 174 12.67 -9.02 11.89
N GLU A 175 12.78 -10.06 12.70
CA GLU A 175 13.67 -11.19 12.39
C GLU A 175 13.25 -11.88 11.08
N GLY A 176 14.25 -12.21 10.25
CA GLY A 176 14.04 -12.77 8.90
C GLY A 176 13.89 -11.73 7.80
N ILE A 177 13.89 -10.43 8.12
CA ILE A 177 13.91 -9.33 7.16
C ILE A 177 15.28 -8.66 7.16
N GLY A 178 16.23 -9.29 6.50
CA GLY A 178 17.51 -8.70 6.10
C GLY A 178 17.82 -9.07 4.66
N PRO A 179 18.74 -8.39 3.96
CA PRO A 179 19.26 -8.92 2.71
C PRO A 179 19.76 -10.35 3.00
N LYS A 180 19.25 -11.34 2.28
CA LYS A 180 20.01 -12.59 2.16
C LYS A 180 21.34 -12.17 1.57
N ASN A 181 22.42 -12.32 2.32
CA ASN A 181 23.75 -12.29 1.74
C ASN A 181 23.74 -13.35 0.63
N ASP A 182 23.70 -12.90 -0.62
CA ASP A 182 24.20 -13.68 -1.75
C ASP A 182 25.73 -13.75 -1.59
N GLN A 183 26.17 -14.49 -0.57
CA GLN A 183 27.45 -15.17 -0.62
C GLN A 183 27.17 -16.58 -1.08
N VAL A 184 27.16 -16.77 -2.39
CA VAL A 184 27.52 -18.05 -2.99
C VAL A 184 28.74 -17.79 -3.85
N ARG A 185 29.78 -18.55 -3.52
CA ARG A 185 31.10 -18.63 -4.15
C ARG A 185 31.04 -18.88 -5.65
#